data_AF-A0A4Q3Z390-F1
#
_entry.id   AF-A0A4Q3Z390-F1
#
_cell.length_a   1.000
_cell.length_b   1.000
_cell.length_c   1.000
_cell.angle_alpha   90.00
_cell.angle_beta   90.00
_cell.angle_gamma   90.00
#
_symmetry.space_group_name_H-M   'P 1'
#
loop_
_entity.id
_entity.type
_entity.pdbx_description
1 polymer ?
#
loop_
_entity_poly.entity_id
_entity_poly.type
_entity_poly.pdbx_seq_one_letter_code
_entity_poly.pdbx_strand_id
1 'polypeptide(L)'
;MRHAMNYRQWILRARPTDALGPEHLELRETALPEALKPGEILLKTLYVHFAPTIRNWMNERTEEERANNLFPYIPLGTPVAGPSVSQVVGSENPTYPVGTLLFS
;
A
#
# COMPACT_ATOMS: atom_id res chain seq x y z
N MET A 1 15.43 -25.05 1.44
CA MET A 1 14.15 -24.49 0.97
C MET A 1 13.82 -23.29 1.85
N ARG A 2 13.72 -22.07 1.32
CA ARG A 2 13.25 -20.91 2.12
C ARG A 2 11.73 -21.00 2.14
N HIS A 3 11.12 -21.00 3.32
CA HIS A 3 9.65 -20.94 3.43
C HIS A 3 9.17 -19.62 2.83
N ALA A 4 8.10 -19.65 2.04
CA ALA A 4 7.45 -18.45 1.56
C ALA A 4 7.01 -17.63 2.78
N MET A 5 7.52 -16.41 2.90
CA MET A 5 7.10 -15.49 3.93
C MET A 5 5.87 -14.72 3.44
N ASN A 6 4.82 -14.65 4.25
CA ASN A 6 3.61 -13.92 3.94
C ASN A 6 3.64 -12.51 4.56
N TYR A 7 2.86 -11.61 3.98
CA TYR A 7 2.56 -10.30 4.53
C TYR A 7 1.05 -10.05 4.49
N ARG A 8 0.58 -9.15 5.34
CA ARG A 8 -0.84 -8.81 5.49
C ARG A 8 -1.14 -7.49 4.80
N GLN A 9 -2.29 -7.42 4.16
CA GLN A 9 -2.78 -6.24 3.45
C GLN A 9 -4.24 -5.99 3.84
N TRP A 10 -4.59 -4.74 4.09
CA TRP A 10 -6.00 -4.32 4.08
C TRP A 10 -6.38 -4.00 2.64
N ILE A 11 -7.28 -4.78 2.06
CA ILE A 11 -7.78 -4.62 0.70
C ILE A 11 -9.07 -3.83 0.71
N LEU A 12 -9.20 -2.82 -0.15
CA LEU A 12 -10.46 -2.10 -0.34
C LEU A 12 -11.41 -2.95 -1.19
N ARG A 13 -12.44 -3.54 -0.58
CA ARG A 13 -13.36 -4.47 -1.26
C ARG A 13 -14.66 -3.82 -1.74
N ALA A 14 -15.08 -2.73 -1.10
CA ALA A 14 -16.27 -1.99 -1.44
C ALA A 14 -16.10 -0.49 -1.16
N ARG A 15 -16.86 0.36 -1.86
CA ARG A 15 -16.83 1.81 -1.67
C ARG A 15 -17.68 2.20 -0.45
N PRO A 16 -17.12 2.89 0.56
CA PRO A 16 -17.93 3.43 1.63
C PRO A 16 -18.74 4.62 1.14
N THR A 17 -20.07 4.50 1.14
CA THR A 17 -20.99 5.62 0.88
C THR A 17 -21.15 6.49 2.12
N ASP A 18 -21.13 5.87 3.32
CA ASP A 18 -21.23 6.53 4.63
C ASP A 18 -19.98 6.25 5.48
N ALA A 19 -20.16 5.82 6.73
CA ALA A 19 -19.07 5.44 7.61
C ALA A 19 -18.29 4.25 7.05
N LEU A 20 -16.97 4.27 7.23
CA LEU A 20 -16.12 3.13 6.89
C LEU A 20 -16.36 2.00 7.91
N GLY A 21 -17.03 0.94 7.48
CA GLY A 21 -17.21 -0.31 8.23
C GLY A 21 -16.33 -1.47 7.73
N PRO A 22 -16.26 -2.58 8.49
CA PRO A 22 -15.52 -3.80 8.12
C PRO A 22 -15.90 -4.38 6.75
N GLU A 23 -17.14 -4.21 6.30
CA GLU A 23 -17.63 -4.65 5.00
C GLU A 23 -16.90 -4.00 3.81
N HIS A 24 -16.19 -2.89 4.02
CA HIS A 24 -15.40 -2.20 3.00
C HIS A 24 -13.95 -2.69 2.93
N LEU A 25 -13.49 -3.46 3.91
CA LEU A 25 -12.10 -3.89 4.02
C LEU A 25 -11.99 -5.41 4.15
N GLU A 26 -10.95 -5.98 3.56
CA GLU A 26 -10.59 -7.38 3.73
C GLU A 26 -9.15 -7.46 4.21
N LEU A 27 -8.91 -8.17 5.31
CA LEU A 27 -7.54 -8.52 5.70
C LEU A 27 -7.11 -9.73 4.88
N ARG A 28 -6.17 -9.53 3.97
CA ARG A 28 -5.63 -10.57 3.10
C ARG A 28 -4.19 -10.89 3.45
N GLU A 29 -3.86 -12.18 3.49
CA GLU A 29 -2.48 -12.64 3.49
C GLU A 29 -2.01 -12.93 2.08
N THR A 30 -0.82 -12.44 1.74
CA THR A 30 -0.22 -12.56 0.41
C THR A 30 1.21 -13.04 0.58
N ALA A 31 1.67 -13.95 -0.28
CA ALA A 31 3.07 -14.38 -0.29
C ALA A 31 3.98 -13.23 -0.78
N LEU A 32 5.14 -13.07 -0.13
CA LEU A 32 6.18 -12.17 -0.63
C LEU A 32 6.70 -12.65 -1.99
N PRO A 33 7.15 -11.74 -2.87
CA PRO A 33 7.81 -12.12 -4.11
C PRO A 33 9.08 -12.93 -3.82
N GLU A 34 9.32 -13.98 -4.60
CA GLU A 34 10.51 -14.83 -4.44
C GLU A 34 11.82 -14.10 -4.82
N ALA A 35 11.73 -13.15 -5.74
CA ALA A 35 12.84 -12.34 -6.22
C ALA A 35 12.37 -10.92 -6.60
N LEU A 36 13.30 -9.97 -6.57
CA LEU A 36 13.10 -8.60 -7.02
C LEU A 36 13.59 -8.45 -8.46
N LYS A 37 12.96 -7.57 -9.23
CA LYS A 37 13.43 -7.20 -10.57
C LYS A 37 14.47 -6.07 -10.49
N PRO A 38 15.30 -5.87 -11.53
CA PRO A 38 16.23 -4.76 -11.57
C PRO A 38 15.56 -3.41 -11.27
N GLY A 39 16.11 -2.67 -10.30
CA GLY A 39 15.59 -1.37 -9.87
C GLY A 39 14.50 -1.41 -8.79
N GLU A 40 13.95 -2.59 -8.45
CA GLU A 40 12.94 -2.73 -7.38
C GLU A 40 13.58 -2.79 -5.98
N ILE A 41 12.79 -2.41 -4.98
CA ILE A 41 13.11 -2.57 -3.56
C ILE A 41 11.97 -3.25 -2.82
N LEU A 42 12.29 -4.04 -1.81
CA LEU A 42 11.33 -4.61 -0.87
C LEU A 42 11.32 -3.80 0.41
N LEU A 43 10.16 -3.32 0.79
CA LEU A 43 9.95 -2.51 1.98
C LEU A 43 9.23 -3.30 3.07
N LYS A 44 9.72 -3.21 4.30
CA LYS A 44 8.98 -3.57 5.50
C LYS A 44 8.39 -2.30 6.10
N THR A 45 7.07 -2.16 5.97
CA THR A 45 6.34 -1.07 6.64
C THR A 45 6.46 -1.20 8.16
N LEU A 46 6.90 -0.14 8.82
CA LEU A 46 7.05 -0.07 10.26
C LEU A 46 5.89 0.70 10.90
N TYR A 47 5.50 1.80 10.26
CA TYR A 47 4.42 2.67 10.71
C TYR A 47 3.58 3.13 9.52
N VAL A 48 2.28 3.22 9.72
CA VAL A 48 1.34 3.76 8.74
C VAL A 48 0.76 5.05 9.31
N HIS A 49 0.76 6.10 8.49
CA HIS A 49 0.08 7.34 8.85
C HIS A 49 -1.41 7.19 8.58
N PHE A 50 -2.20 7.17 9.66
CA PHE A 50 -3.65 7.08 9.57
C PHE A 50 -4.27 8.48 9.58
N ALA A 51 -4.65 8.98 8.41
CA ALA A 51 -5.18 10.33 8.24
C ALA A 51 -6.59 10.32 7.63
N PRO A 52 -7.46 11.30 7.97
CA PRO A 52 -8.79 11.41 7.40
C PRO A 52 -8.81 11.47 5.86
N THR A 53 -7.75 12.00 5.25
CA THR A 53 -7.65 12.10 3.78
C THR A 53 -7.69 10.74 3.06
N ILE A 54 -7.30 9.65 3.73
CA ILE A 54 -7.34 8.29 3.15
C ILE A 54 -8.79 7.91 2.81
N ARG A 55 -9.77 8.34 3.62
CA ARG A 55 -11.20 8.14 3.36
C ARG A 55 -11.63 8.75 2.03
N ASN A 56 -11.00 9.86 1.63
CA ASN A 56 -11.29 10.54 0.37
C ASN A 56 -10.71 9.79 -0.84
N TRP A 57 -9.67 8.97 -0.66
CA TRP A 57 -9.06 8.15 -1.72
C TRP A 57 -9.82 6.84 -1.94
N MET A 58 -10.64 6.43 -0.98
CA MET A 58 -11.53 5.27 -1.08
C MET A 58 -12.80 5.54 -1.90
N ASN A 59 -13.13 6.81 -2.18
CA ASN A 59 -14.32 7.17 -2.95
C ASN A 59 -14.05 7.05 -4.46
N GLU A 60 -15.09 6.65 -5.20
CA GLU A 60 -15.10 6.82 -6.65
C GLU A 60 -15.21 8.30 -6.98
N ARG A 61 -14.49 8.71 -8.03
CA ARG A 61 -14.38 10.09 -8.48
C ARG A 61 -14.46 10.14 -10.00
N THR A 62 -15.07 11.20 -10.50
CA THR A 62 -15.05 11.57 -11.91
C THR A 62 -13.61 11.82 -12.38
N GLU A 63 -13.39 11.78 -13.69
CA GLU A 63 -12.04 11.97 -14.26
C GLU A 63 -11.47 13.38 -13.96
N GLU A 64 -12.33 14.39 -13.92
CA GLU A 64 -11.95 15.77 -13.60
C GLU A 64 -11.53 15.93 -12.13
N GLU A 65 -12.20 15.21 -11.21
CA GLU A 65 -11.83 15.17 -9.79
C GLU A 65 -10.53 14.39 -9.53
N ARG A 66 -10.13 13.50 -10.44
CA ARG A 66 -8.84 12.79 -10.37
C ARG A 66 -7.67 13.68 -10.74
N ALA A 67 -7.83 14.53 -11.75
CA ALA A 67 -6.77 15.40 -12.25
C ALA A 67 -6.28 16.45 -11.22
N ASN A 68 -7.13 16.83 -10.28
CA ASN A 68 -6.85 17.87 -9.28
C ASN A 68 -6.32 17.35 -7.94
N ASN A 69 -5.88 16.09 -7.89
CA ASN A 69 -5.60 15.39 -6.65
C ASN A 69 -4.13 14.97 -6.54
N LEU A 70 -3.50 15.25 -5.39
CA LEU A 70 -2.10 14.90 -5.15
C LEU A 70 -1.83 13.39 -5.05
N PHE A 71 -2.86 12.60 -4.76
CA PHE A 71 -2.75 11.15 -4.60
C PHE A 71 -3.81 10.43 -5.43
N PRO A 72 -3.45 9.27 -6.03
CA PRO A 72 -4.37 8.49 -6.82
C PRO A 72 -5.49 7.92 -5.95
N TYR A 73 -6.64 7.65 -6.57
CA TYR A 73 -7.69 6.87 -5.93
C TYR A 73 -7.21 5.45 -5.67
N ILE A 74 -7.80 4.78 -4.68
CA ILE A 74 -7.51 3.38 -4.37
C ILE A 74 -8.50 2.52 -5.19
N PRO A 75 -8.04 1.70 -6.15
CA PRO A 75 -8.92 0.78 -6.86
C PRO A 75 -9.57 -0.25 -5.94
N LEU A 76 -10.72 -0.80 -6.35
CA LEU A 76 -11.28 -1.95 -5.65
C LEU A 76 -10.39 -3.17 -5.87
N GLY A 77 -10.26 -4.01 -4.86
CA GLY A 77 -9.45 -5.23 -4.90
C GLY A 77 -7.94 -4.99 -4.70
N THR A 78 -7.51 -3.76 -4.43
CA THR A 78 -6.09 -3.43 -4.16
C THR A 78 -5.86 -3.04 -2.69
N PRO A 79 -4.61 -3.10 -2.21
CA PRO A 79 -4.27 -2.65 -0.88
C PRO A 79 -4.62 -1.18 -0.66
N VAL A 80 -5.12 -0.85 0.53
CA VAL A 80 -5.32 0.53 0.96
C VAL A 80 -3.97 1.24 0.99
N ALA A 81 -3.82 2.24 0.14
CA ALA A 81 -2.62 3.07 0.07
C ALA A 81 -2.64 4.13 1.17
N GLY A 82 -1.47 4.39 1.76
CA GLY A 82 -1.29 5.35 2.84
C GLY A 82 0.17 5.72 2.98
N PRO A 83 0.49 6.98 3.35
CA PRO A 83 1.86 7.35 3.65
C PRO A 83 2.38 6.55 4.85
N SER A 84 3.65 6.20 4.82
CA SER A 84 4.24 5.24 5.76
C SER A 84 5.71 5.50 6.00
N VAL A 85 6.22 4.93 7.10
CA VAL A 85 7.66 4.82 7.35
C VAL A 85 8.04 3.36 7.19
N SER A 86 9.04 3.12 6.36
CA SER A 86 9.44 1.77 5.94
C SER A 86 10.94 1.58 6.00
N GLN A 87 11.36 0.34 6.19
CA GLN A 87 12.74 -0.08 6.07
C GLN A 87 12.94 -0.91 4.80
N VAL A 88 13.99 -0.62 4.05
CA VAL A 88 14.41 -1.48 2.92
C VAL A 88 14.94 -2.81 3.47
N VAL A 89 14.29 -3.92 3.11
CA VAL A 89 14.68 -5.29 3.52
C VAL A 89 15.18 -6.15 2.36
N GLY A 90 15.08 -5.66 1.13
CA GLY A 90 15.69 -6.23 -0.07
C GLY A 90 15.83 -5.14 -1.14
N SER A 91 16.83 -5.21 -2.00
CA SER A 91 17.07 -4.17 -3.01
C SER A 91 17.86 -4.67 -4.21
N GLU A 92 17.33 -4.40 -5.40
CA GLU A 92 18.04 -4.47 -6.69
C GLU A 92 18.26 -3.04 -7.23
N ASN A 93 18.33 -2.05 -6.33
CA ASN A 93 18.50 -0.63 -6.63
C ASN A 93 19.60 -0.01 -5.73
N PRO A 94 20.77 0.36 -6.29
CA PRO A 94 21.90 0.82 -5.48
C PRO A 94 21.65 2.15 -4.74
N THR A 95 20.66 2.95 -5.16
CA THR A 95 20.26 4.18 -4.48
C THR A 95 19.60 3.91 -3.13
N TYR A 96 19.04 2.71 -2.95
CA TYR A 96 18.30 2.32 -1.75
C TYR A 96 18.90 1.03 -1.16
N PRO A 97 20.03 1.12 -0.44
CA PRO A 97 20.62 -0.04 0.21
C PRO A 97 19.69 -0.66 1.26
N VAL A 98 19.82 -1.98 1.47
CA VAL A 98 19.14 -2.69 2.57
C VAL A 98 19.50 -2.04 3.91
N GLY A 99 18.50 -1.86 4.76
CA GLY A 99 18.61 -1.17 6.06
C GLY A 99 18.19 0.30 6.01
N THR A 100 18.10 0.92 4.83
CA THR A 100 17.66 2.32 4.68
C THR A 100 16.25 2.53 5.24
N LEU A 101 16.07 3.61 6.01
CA LEU A 101 14.75 4.08 6.45
C LEU A 101 14.28 5.20 5.54
N LEU A 102 13.04 5.11 5.07
CA LEU A 102 12.45 6.10 4.17
C LEU A 102 10.97 6.31 4.47
N PHE A 103 10.46 7.44 3.97
CA PHE A 103 9.03 7.70 3.87
C PHE A 103 8.52 7.17 2.52
N SER A 104 7.49 6.34 2.55
CA SER A 104 6.90 5.67 1.39
C SER A 104 5.41 5.89 1.27
#